data_AF-A0A9P6SF06-F1
#
_entry.id   AF-A0A9P6SF06-F1
#
_cell.length_a   1.000
_cell.length_b   1.000
_cell.length_c   1.000
_cell.angle_alpha   90.00
_cell.angle_beta   90.00
_cell.angle_gamma   90.00
#
_symmetry.space_group_name_H-M   'P 1'
#
loop_
_entity.id
_entity.type
_entity.pdbx_description
1 polymer ?
#
loop_
_entity_poly.entity_id
_entity_poly.type
_entity_poly.pdbx_seq_one_letter_code
_entity_poly.pdbx_strand_id
1 'polypeptide(L)'
;MAYRLKFTHGPRSVHVQVSNLQPHTIYARFLTEFPDALTPTATTTAKLTLRWLDSDGDWIEIRQDDKDFEQILLKVVEKSGIVHIQSGFTSWLPPISNVLIVTKPDPKLAKLTKELSIWLLETFPGVTLFIDKKLQDRSSFKYQEILDLHPEWRDRMQFWSKEDCQGCGKEKQIHLAVTLGGDGTVLYTAWMFQQRVPPIVAFHLGSLGFLTNFSFDSYKPTMTNIIRGEGMNLNIRMRLQCSVYKYKEGPTPYSPQQQQPQKQAIQHLTANELNSHNNDNSDSSSDDERDETRRQRVELHHKAEILRRVKEMDSKRGTEVADLAVCHAQGHTLIHRVPTPLVTTHLGVGIAGGGRTGSSEEMMNPTDSWQVLNEVTLDRGSNAGMLQLELFVDGNHVTTILADGLVIATATGSTAYSLSIGGSLIHPDKNSIIISPIAPHSLTARPMIIPGTKHLRVCVPASSRTTAWASFDGRHRQELERGDSVMITASRYPATTICRRDQSTDWFTGLTQVLNWNSRVLQKPLESHL
;
A
#
# COMPACT_ATOMS: atom_id res chain seq x y z
N MET A 1 -25.60 0.62 2.72
CA MET A 1 -26.33 -0.05 3.82
C MET A 1 -25.31 -0.41 4.88
N ALA A 2 -25.50 0.05 6.12
CA ALA A 2 -24.59 -0.25 7.23
C ALA A 2 -25.27 -1.29 8.12
N TYR A 3 -24.79 -2.52 8.10
CA TYR A 3 -25.29 -3.57 9.00
C TYR A 3 -24.68 -3.36 10.39
N ARG A 4 -25.54 -3.19 11.40
CA ARG A 4 -25.12 -2.98 12.80
C ARG A 4 -25.24 -4.29 13.55
N LEU A 5 -24.14 -5.03 13.65
CA LEU A 5 -24.07 -6.22 14.50
C LEU A 5 -23.93 -5.78 15.95
N LYS A 6 -24.79 -6.30 16.84
CA LYS A 6 -24.73 -6.06 18.29
C LYS A 6 -24.64 -7.41 19.01
N PHE A 7 -23.49 -7.68 19.62
CA PHE A 7 -23.29 -8.82 20.51
C PHE A 7 -23.69 -8.41 21.93
N THR A 8 -24.54 -9.18 22.60
CA THR A 8 -24.95 -8.90 23.99
C THR A 8 -24.38 -9.94 24.94
N HIS A 9 -23.36 -9.54 25.71
CA HIS A 9 -23.03 -10.14 27.01
C HIS A 9 -22.51 -9.03 27.95
N GLY A 10 -23.21 -8.76 29.06
CA GLY A 10 -22.77 -7.75 30.05
C GLY A 10 -22.64 -6.33 29.46
N PRO A 11 -22.01 -5.36 30.15
CA PRO A 11 -22.13 -3.92 29.86
C PRO A 11 -21.32 -3.46 28.63
N ARG A 12 -21.14 -4.31 27.62
CA ARG A 12 -20.31 -4.03 26.45
C ARG A 12 -21.06 -4.39 25.18
N SER A 13 -21.34 -3.37 24.35
CA SER A 13 -21.84 -3.53 23.00
C SER A 13 -20.71 -3.27 22.00
N VAL A 14 -20.49 -4.18 21.06
CA VAL A 14 -19.52 -3.99 19.96
C VAL A 14 -20.25 -3.40 18.75
N HIS A 15 -19.63 -2.42 18.10
CA HIS A 15 -20.10 -1.83 16.83
C HIS A 15 -19.06 -2.11 15.75
N VAL A 16 -19.50 -2.57 14.58
CA VAL A 16 -18.62 -3.04 13.49
C VAL A 16 -18.96 -2.29 12.21
N GLN A 17 -17.95 -1.75 11.52
CA GLN A 17 -18.04 -1.16 10.18
C GLN A 17 -16.89 -1.73 9.34
N VAL A 18 -17.17 -2.32 8.17
CA VAL A 18 -16.16 -3.02 7.33
C VAL A 18 -16.34 -2.67 5.86
N SER A 19 -15.24 -2.78 5.11
CA SER A 19 -15.22 -2.76 3.64
C SER A 19 -14.30 -3.87 3.09
N ASN A 20 -14.77 -4.58 2.06
CA ASN A 20 -14.01 -5.39 1.09
C ASN A 20 -13.25 -6.66 1.56
N LEU A 21 -13.89 -7.58 2.28
CA LEU A 21 -13.40 -8.97 2.45
C LEU A 21 -14.36 -9.99 1.80
N GLN A 22 -13.83 -11.12 1.33
CA GLN A 22 -14.63 -12.19 0.72
C GLN A 22 -15.39 -13.01 1.80
N PRO A 23 -16.66 -13.42 1.55
CA PRO A 23 -17.53 -14.07 2.56
C PRO A 23 -16.93 -15.31 3.25
N HIS A 24 -16.24 -16.17 2.51
CA HIS A 24 -15.60 -17.37 3.07
C HIS A 24 -14.49 -17.03 4.07
N THR A 25 -13.78 -15.92 3.86
CA THR A 25 -12.72 -15.44 4.77
C THR A 25 -13.31 -14.91 6.08
N ILE A 26 -14.49 -14.30 5.98
CA ILE A 26 -15.24 -13.79 7.13
C ILE A 26 -15.75 -14.95 7.99
N TYR A 27 -16.35 -15.97 7.36
CA TYR A 27 -16.88 -17.15 8.04
C TYR A 27 -15.78 -17.96 8.73
N ALA A 28 -14.65 -18.18 8.05
CA ALA A 28 -13.48 -18.86 8.64
C ALA A 28 -12.93 -18.10 9.86
N ARG A 29 -12.89 -16.77 9.82
CA ARG A 29 -12.47 -15.95 10.98
C ARG A 29 -13.45 -16.02 12.14
N PHE A 30 -14.76 -15.98 11.87
CA PHE A 30 -15.78 -16.14 12.91
C PHE A 30 -15.62 -17.48 13.66
N LEU A 31 -15.43 -18.59 12.93
CA LEU A 31 -15.21 -19.91 13.55
C LEU A 31 -13.85 -20.04 14.24
N THR A 32 -12.85 -19.25 13.83
CA THR A 32 -11.56 -19.20 14.54
C THR A 32 -11.68 -18.48 15.87
N GLU A 33 -12.49 -17.41 15.94
CA GLU A 33 -12.69 -16.64 17.16
C GLU A 33 -13.72 -17.25 18.12
N PHE A 34 -14.72 -17.94 17.57
CA PHE A 34 -15.74 -18.67 18.33
C PHE A 34 -15.77 -20.14 17.88
N PRO A 35 -14.74 -20.95 18.21
CA PRO A 35 -14.65 -22.35 17.78
C PRO A 35 -15.81 -23.20 18.32
N ASP A 36 -16.35 -22.83 19.48
CA ASP A 36 -17.51 -23.51 20.10
C ASP A 36 -18.86 -23.09 19.49
N ALA A 37 -18.88 -22.18 18.51
CA ALA A 37 -20.12 -21.65 17.94
C ALA A 37 -20.98 -22.73 17.26
N LEU A 38 -20.35 -23.71 16.61
CA LEU A 38 -21.05 -24.81 15.90
C LEU A 38 -21.19 -26.08 16.74
N THR A 39 -20.39 -26.23 17.80
CA THR A 39 -20.39 -27.41 18.67
C THR A 39 -20.38 -26.97 20.12
N PRO A 40 -21.53 -26.96 20.83
CA PRO A 40 -21.57 -26.59 22.23
C PRO A 40 -20.83 -27.63 23.08
N THR A 41 -19.66 -27.28 23.61
CA THR A 41 -19.00 -28.07 24.66
C THR A 41 -19.71 -27.87 26.00
N ALA A 42 -19.85 -28.96 26.78
CA ALA A 42 -20.58 -28.99 28.06
C ALA A 42 -20.05 -28.01 29.14
N THR A 43 -18.90 -27.39 28.92
CA THR A 43 -18.22 -26.44 29.81
C THR A 43 -18.55 -24.97 29.55
N THR A 44 -19.23 -24.64 28.45
CA THR A 44 -19.50 -23.25 28.07
C THR A 44 -20.93 -22.86 28.50
N THR A 45 -21.07 -22.16 29.62
CA THR A 45 -22.38 -21.78 30.20
C THR A 45 -23.08 -20.62 29.47
N ALA A 46 -22.40 -19.95 28.54
CA ALA A 46 -22.93 -18.79 27.81
C ALA A 46 -23.33 -19.16 26.38
N LYS A 47 -24.63 -19.07 26.07
CA LYS A 47 -25.18 -19.28 24.72
C LYS A 47 -25.03 -18.03 23.87
N LEU A 48 -24.56 -18.18 22.63
CA LEU A 48 -24.34 -17.05 21.71
C LEU A 48 -25.67 -16.55 21.11
N THR A 49 -25.83 -15.24 20.95
CA THR A 49 -26.99 -14.62 20.28
C THR A 49 -26.49 -13.55 19.30
N LEU A 50 -26.92 -13.66 18.04
CA LEU A 50 -26.58 -12.74 16.97
C LEU A 50 -27.78 -11.86 16.66
N ARG A 51 -27.56 -10.55 16.54
CA ARG A 51 -28.57 -9.59 16.09
C ARG A 51 -28.04 -8.69 14.98
N TRP A 52 -28.83 -8.49 13.94
CA TRP A 52 -28.56 -7.56 12.86
C TRP A 52 -29.84 -6.86 12.37
N LEU A 53 -29.68 -5.83 11.56
CA LEU A 53 -30.77 -5.10 10.92
C LEU A 53 -30.93 -5.63 9.48
N ASP A 54 -32.13 -6.00 9.05
CA ASP A 54 -32.36 -6.41 7.67
C ASP A 54 -32.49 -5.23 6.70
N SER A 55 -32.81 -5.52 5.43
CA SER A 55 -32.98 -4.51 4.37
C SER A 55 -34.16 -3.56 4.62
N ASP A 56 -35.14 -4.00 5.40
CA ASP A 56 -36.38 -3.27 5.69
C ASP A 56 -36.28 -2.48 7.00
N GLY A 57 -35.18 -2.65 7.72
CA GLY A 57 -34.85 -1.90 8.94
C GLY A 57 -35.28 -2.62 10.22
N ASP A 58 -35.72 -3.87 10.13
CA ASP A 58 -36.15 -4.67 11.26
C ASP A 58 -34.98 -5.42 11.90
N TRP A 59 -35.04 -5.57 13.22
CA TRP A 59 -34.04 -6.33 13.97
C TRP A 59 -34.35 -7.82 13.88
N ILE A 60 -33.41 -8.58 13.31
CA ILE A 60 -33.44 -10.04 13.31
C ILE A 60 -32.48 -10.55 14.38
N GLU A 61 -32.96 -11.50 15.21
CA GLU A 61 -32.19 -12.21 16.22
C GLU A 61 -32.16 -13.70 15.89
N ILE A 62 -30.98 -14.32 16.02
CA ILE A 62 -30.84 -15.77 16.06
C ILE A 62 -29.97 -16.18 17.24
N ARG A 63 -30.30 -17.32 17.84
CA ARG A 63 -29.57 -17.91 18.95
C ARG A 63 -28.83 -19.15 18.49
N GLN A 64 -27.73 -19.46 19.15
CA GLN A 64 -26.89 -20.61 18.84
C GLN A 64 -27.64 -21.95 18.86
N ASP A 65 -28.72 -22.04 19.63
CA ASP A 65 -29.58 -23.21 19.74
C ASP A 65 -30.71 -23.27 18.69
N ASP A 66 -30.80 -22.28 17.80
CA ASP A 66 -31.74 -22.33 16.67
C ASP A 66 -31.25 -23.36 15.64
N LYS A 67 -32.18 -24.22 15.17
CA LYS A 67 -31.88 -25.34 14.26
C LYS A 67 -31.20 -24.92 12.94
N ASP A 68 -31.36 -23.66 12.56
CA ASP A 68 -30.86 -23.10 11.29
C ASP A 68 -29.71 -22.09 11.47
N PHE A 69 -29.12 -22.00 12.68
CA PHE A 69 -28.10 -21.00 13.05
C PHE A 69 -26.94 -20.92 12.04
N GLU A 70 -26.38 -22.06 11.65
CA GLU A 70 -25.24 -22.13 10.72
C GLU A 70 -25.61 -21.65 9.30
N GLN A 71 -26.78 -22.06 8.80
CA GLN A 71 -27.27 -21.68 7.48
C GLN A 71 -27.61 -20.18 7.39
N ILE A 72 -28.16 -19.62 8.47
CA ILE A 72 -28.49 -18.20 8.55
C ILE A 72 -27.20 -17.38 8.69
N LEU A 73 -26.24 -17.83 9.50
CA LEU A 73 -24.93 -17.19 9.63
C LEU A 73 -24.20 -17.11 8.29
N LEU A 74 -24.19 -18.20 7.51
CA LEU A 74 -23.61 -18.23 6.16
C LEU A 74 -24.31 -17.22 5.23
N LYS A 75 -25.65 -17.19 5.22
CA LYS A 75 -26.43 -16.22 4.43
C LYS A 75 -26.17 -14.77 4.84
N VAL A 76 -26.02 -14.50 6.14
CA VAL A 76 -25.70 -13.16 6.66
C VAL A 76 -24.30 -12.76 6.23
N VAL A 77 -23.31 -13.64 6.33
CA VAL A 77 -21.94 -13.37 5.90
C VAL A 77 -21.83 -13.14 4.39
N GLU A 78 -22.58 -13.91 3.59
CA GLU A 78 -22.67 -13.74 2.13
C GLU A 78 -23.33 -12.43 1.71
N LYS A 79 -24.42 -12.02 2.38
CA LYS A 79 -25.16 -10.80 2.02
C LYS A 79 -24.60 -9.53 2.62
N SER A 80 -23.96 -9.59 3.79
CA SER A 80 -23.57 -8.39 4.56
C SER A 80 -22.15 -7.90 4.30
N GLY A 81 -21.26 -8.70 3.70
CA GLY A 81 -19.93 -8.26 3.25
C GLY A 81 -19.04 -7.58 4.30
N ILE A 82 -19.33 -7.77 5.60
CA ILE A 82 -18.81 -6.95 6.69
C ILE A 82 -18.64 -7.79 7.96
N VAL A 83 -17.40 -8.09 8.37
CA VAL A 83 -17.07 -8.39 9.78
C VAL A 83 -15.63 -7.95 10.13
N HIS A 84 -15.49 -7.09 11.13
CA HIS A 84 -14.25 -6.75 11.84
C HIS A 84 -14.54 -7.02 13.31
N ILE A 85 -13.95 -8.07 13.87
CA ILE A 85 -14.14 -8.42 15.28
C ILE A 85 -12.95 -7.84 16.04
N GLN A 86 -13.22 -6.90 16.94
CA GLN A 86 -12.24 -6.45 17.90
C GLN A 86 -12.48 -7.23 19.20
N SER A 87 -11.92 -8.45 19.25
CA SER A 87 -11.79 -9.23 20.47
C SER A 87 -10.57 -8.71 21.25
N GLY A 88 -10.79 -8.27 22.48
CA GLY A 88 -9.78 -7.68 23.36
C GLY A 88 -8.76 -8.65 23.96
N PHE A 89 -8.56 -9.84 23.39
CA PHE A 89 -7.47 -10.75 23.76
C PHE A 89 -6.95 -11.48 22.52
N THR A 90 -5.84 -10.99 21.96
CA THR A 90 -5.08 -11.65 20.89
C THR A 90 -4.17 -12.70 21.49
N SER A 91 -4.70 -13.90 21.75
CA SER A 91 -3.84 -15.05 22.02
C SER A 91 -3.14 -15.48 20.72
N TRP A 92 -1.83 -15.73 20.78
CA TRP A 92 -1.07 -16.18 19.62
C TRP A 92 -1.37 -17.65 19.33
N LEU A 93 -1.78 -17.93 18.10
CA LEU A 93 -1.97 -19.29 17.59
C LEU A 93 -1.09 -19.50 16.34
N PRO A 94 0.01 -20.28 16.44
CA PRO A 94 0.58 -20.90 17.66
C PRO A 94 1.22 -19.85 18.61
N PRO A 95 1.51 -20.22 19.87
CA PRO A 95 2.25 -19.35 20.80
C PRO A 95 3.58 -18.86 20.22
N ILE A 96 4.01 -17.66 20.63
CA ILE A 96 5.30 -17.11 20.19
C ILE A 96 6.44 -17.94 20.79
N SER A 97 7.13 -18.68 19.91
CA SER A 97 8.38 -19.37 20.26
C SER A 97 9.60 -18.88 19.50
N ASN A 98 9.46 -18.25 18.33
CA ASN A 98 10.61 -17.93 17.47
C ASN A 98 10.64 -16.43 17.23
N VAL A 99 11.62 -15.75 17.83
CA VAL A 99 11.71 -14.29 17.87
C VAL A 99 12.96 -13.84 17.12
N LEU A 100 12.76 -13.09 16.04
CA LEU A 100 13.83 -12.40 15.33
C LEU A 100 14.15 -11.07 16.02
N ILE A 101 15.43 -10.78 16.27
CA ILE A 101 15.89 -9.47 16.73
C ILE A 101 16.68 -8.78 15.61
N VAL A 102 16.22 -7.61 15.18
CA VAL A 102 16.85 -6.78 14.17
C VAL A 102 17.32 -5.48 14.79
N THR A 103 18.62 -5.23 14.75
CA THR A 103 19.22 -4.06 15.39
C THR A 103 19.98 -3.22 14.38
N LYS A 104 19.86 -1.89 14.48
CA LYS A 104 20.69 -0.97 13.69
C LYS A 104 22.18 -1.19 14.06
N PRO A 105 23.11 -1.21 13.09
CA PRO A 105 24.53 -1.47 13.36
C PRO A 105 25.19 -0.32 14.15
N ASP A 106 25.12 -0.41 15.48
CA ASP A 106 25.67 0.55 16.44
C ASP A 106 26.22 -0.23 17.66
N PRO A 107 27.48 0.00 18.10
CA PRO A 107 28.03 -0.64 19.29
C PRO A 107 27.19 -0.48 20.57
N LYS A 108 26.51 0.66 20.75
CA LYS A 108 25.62 0.89 21.90
C LYS A 108 24.40 -0.05 21.83
N LEU A 109 23.82 -0.17 20.64
CA LEU A 109 22.65 -1.04 20.43
C LEU A 109 23.00 -2.52 20.50
N ALA A 110 24.23 -2.92 20.18
CA ALA A 110 24.67 -4.29 20.35
C ALA A 110 24.67 -4.72 21.83
N LYS A 111 25.01 -3.82 22.77
CA LYS A 111 24.91 -4.09 24.21
C LYS A 111 23.45 -4.28 24.66
N LEU A 112 22.55 -3.44 24.16
CA LEU A 112 21.12 -3.54 24.48
C LEU A 112 20.46 -4.76 23.83
N THR A 113 20.94 -5.16 22.65
CA THR A 113 20.55 -6.42 22.01
C THR A 113 20.97 -7.61 22.87
N LYS A 114 22.18 -7.58 23.43
CA LYS A 114 22.64 -8.59 24.41
C LYS A 114 21.72 -8.63 25.63
N GLU A 115 21.45 -7.47 26.24
CA GLU A 115 20.58 -7.38 27.42
C GLU A 115 19.17 -7.96 27.16
N LEU A 116 18.53 -7.53 26.07
CA LEU A 116 17.23 -8.04 25.64
C LEU A 116 17.27 -9.56 25.41
N SER A 117 18.33 -10.06 24.77
CA SER A 117 18.45 -11.48 24.43
C SER A 117 18.56 -12.36 25.67
N ILE A 118 19.40 -11.96 26.63
CA ILE A 118 19.56 -12.66 27.91
C ILE A 118 18.22 -12.68 28.65
N TRP A 119 17.59 -11.50 28.81
CA TRP A 119 16.32 -11.40 29.52
C TRP A 119 15.20 -12.25 28.88
N LEU A 120 15.11 -12.30 27.54
CA LEU A 120 14.12 -13.12 26.84
C LEU A 120 14.34 -14.61 27.07
N LEU A 121 15.59 -15.08 27.01
CA LEU A 121 15.91 -16.50 27.19
C LEU A 121 15.68 -16.98 28.63
N GLU A 122 15.99 -16.13 29.61
CA GLU A 122 15.73 -16.37 31.04
C GLU A 122 14.23 -16.37 31.36
N THR A 123 13.49 -15.39 30.85
CA THR A 123 12.08 -15.18 31.22
C THR A 123 11.14 -16.15 30.51
N PHE A 124 11.46 -16.57 29.29
CA PHE A 124 10.59 -17.39 28.45
C PHE A 124 11.32 -18.66 27.97
N PRO A 125 11.24 -19.78 28.71
CA PRO A 125 11.95 -21.02 28.38
C PRO A 125 11.63 -21.62 26.99
N GLY A 126 10.45 -21.33 26.45
CA GLY A 126 10.01 -21.81 25.13
C GLY A 126 10.46 -20.94 23.94
N VAL A 127 11.23 -19.86 24.17
CA VAL A 127 11.63 -18.92 23.12
C VAL A 127 13.00 -19.25 22.53
N THR A 128 13.08 -19.38 21.22
CA THR A 128 14.30 -19.39 20.41
C THR A 128 14.48 -18.02 19.79
N LEU A 129 15.68 -17.46 19.92
CA LEU A 129 16.09 -16.18 19.36
C LEU A 129 16.85 -16.36 18.07
N PHE A 130 16.53 -15.49 17.10
CA PHE A 130 17.26 -15.34 15.85
C PHE A 130 17.89 -13.96 15.81
N ILE A 131 19.22 -13.89 15.81
CA ILE A 131 19.99 -12.65 15.92
C ILE A 131 20.74 -12.40 14.62
N ASP A 132 20.93 -11.14 14.21
CA ASP A 132 21.76 -10.82 13.05
C ASP A 132 23.16 -11.47 13.21
N LYS A 133 23.55 -12.30 12.24
CA LYS A 133 24.83 -13.01 12.21
C LYS A 133 26.03 -12.07 12.38
N LYS A 134 25.92 -10.82 11.95
CA LYS A 134 26.98 -9.80 12.11
C LYS A 134 27.26 -9.46 13.57
N LEU A 135 26.36 -9.78 14.50
CA LEU A 135 26.58 -9.56 15.94
C LEU A 135 27.35 -10.72 16.59
N GLN A 136 27.40 -11.90 15.97
CA GLN A 136 28.06 -13.10 16.51
C GLN A 136 29.51 -12.81 16.91
N ASP A 137 30.28 -12.19 16.01
CA ASP A 137 31.71 -11.94 16.18
C ASP A 137 32.01 -10.57 16.82
N ARG A 138 30.98 -9.81 17.21
CA ARG A 138 31.19 -8.47 17.80
C ARG A 138 31.56 -8.56 19.27
N SER A 139 32.65 -7.89 19.63
CA SER A 139 33.14 -7.72 21.00
C SER A 139 32.16 -7.01 21.94
N SER A 140 31.15 -6.33 21.42
CA SER A 140 30.07 -5.72 22.20
C SER A 140 28.97 -6.71 22.59
N PHE A 141 28.77 -7.77 21.81
CA PHE A 141 27.74 -8.79 22.05
C PHE A 141 28.31 -9.99 22.84
N LYS A 142 29.56 -10.39 22.56
CA LYS A 142 30.30 -11.42 23.32
C LYS A 142 29.54 -12.74 23.41
N TYR A 143 29.16 -13.30 22.26
CA TYR A 143 28.37 -14.54 22.18
C TYR A 143 29.00 -15.70 22.95
N GLN A 144 30.31 -15.91 22.81
CA GLN A 144 31.01 -17.00 23.48
C GLN A 144 30.92 -16.87 25.01
N GLU A 145 31.09 -15.67 25.57
CA GLU A 145 30.96 -15.43 27.01
C GLU A 145 29.53 -15.74 27.52
N ILE A 146 28.50 -15.54 26.69
CA ILE A 146 27.13 -15.89 27.05
C ILE A 146 26.98 -17.42 27.11
N LEU A 147 27.52 -18.14 26.12
CA LEU A 147 27.47 -19.60 26.09
C LEU A 147 28.32 -20.28 27.17
N ASP A 148 29.43 -19.66 27.56
CA ASP A 148 30.28 -20.19 28.63
C ASP A 148 29.54 -20.14 29.99
N LEU A 149 28.67 -19.14 30.18
CA LEU A 149 27.79 -19.02 31.35
C LEU A 149 26.51 -19.86 31.24
N HIS A 150 25.94 -19.98 30.02
CA HIS A 150 24.69 -20.68 29.73
C HIS A 150 24.83 -21.62 28.53
N PRO A 151 25.49 -22.78 28.69
CA PRO A 151 25.71 -23.74 27.59
C PRO A 151 24.41 -24.25 26.96
N GLU A 152 23.33 -24.32 27.76
CA GLU A 152 21.99 -24.77 27.37
C GLU A 152 21.29 -23.83 26.37
N TRP A 153 21.76 -22.59 26.21
CA TRP A 153 21.18 -21.63 25.26
C TRP A 153 21.72 -21.78 23.83
N ARG A 154 22.71 -22.66 23.60
CA ARG A 154 23.32 -22.86 22.28
C ARG A 154 22.30 -23.13 21.19
N ASP A 155 21.33 -24.00 21.45
CA ASP A 155 20.31 -24.38 20.45
C ASP A 155 19.19 -23.33 20.32
N ARG A 156 19.02 -22.49 21.35
CA ARG A 156 18.01 -21.45 21.43
C ARG A 156 18.49 -20.07 20.96
N MET A 157 19.79 -19.85 20.81
CA MET A 157 20.36 -18.60 20.30
C MET A 157 20.98 -18.83 18.93
N GLN A 158 20.13 -18.67 17.91
CA GLN A 158 20.47 -18.89 16.52
C GLN A 158 20.79 -17.56 15.81
N PHE A 159 21.49 -17.66 14.68
CA PHE A 159 21.85 -16.50 13.86
C PHE A 159 21.16 -16.53 12.52
N TRP A 160 20.86 -15.33 12.00
CA TRP A 160 20.20 -15.12 10.73
C TRP A 160 20.95 -14.12 9.85
N SER A 161 20.88 -14.37 8.55
CA SER A 161 21.28 -13.40 7.52
C SER A 161 20.07 -12.93 6.71
N LYS A 162 20.29 -11.94 5.84
CA LYS A 162 19.25 -11.43 4.94
C LYS A 162 18.73 -12.53 4.01
N GLU A 163 19.62 -13.41 3.57
CA GLU A 163 19.34 -14.51 2.64
C GLU A 163 18.42 -15.56 3.31
N ASP A 164 18.54 -15.75 4.63
CA ASP A 164 17.65 -16.62 5.40
C ASP A 164 16.19 -16.09 5.49
N CYS A 165 15.96 -14.82 5.15
CA CYS A 165 14.63 -14.21 5.18
C CYS A 165 13.93 -14.21 3.80
N GLN A 166 14.63 -14.63 2.74
CA GLN A 166 14.18 -14.49 1.36
C GLN A 166 14.07 -15.85 0.66
N GLY A 167 12.87 -16.44 0.68
CA GLY A 167 12.49 -17.56 -0.19
C GLY A 167 13.14 -18.91 0.15
N CYS A 168 13.82 -19.04 1.29
CA CYS A 168 14.45 -20.29 1.72
C CYS A 168 13.55 -21.13 2.63
N GLY A 169 12.36 -20.64 2.99
CA GLY A 169 11.40 -21.30 3.87
C GLY A 169 11.66 -21.07 5.36
N LYS A 170 12.87 -20.67 5.76
CA LYS A 170 13.19 -20.33 7.16
C LYS A 170 12.41 -19.12 7.64
N GLU A 171 12.08 -18.18 6.75
CA GLU A 171 11.31 -16.98 7.07
C GLU A 171 9.94 -17.30 7.67
N LYS A 172 9.36 -18.47 7.34
CA LYS A 172 8.05 -18.92 7.84
C LYS A 172 8.09 -19.38 9.28
N GLN A 173 9.28 -19.61 9.83
CA GLN A 173 9.46 -20.08 11.21
C GLN A 173 9.42 -18.94 12.23
N ILE A 174 9.48 -17.68 11.80
CA ILE A 174 9.44 -16.54 12.74
C ILE A 174 8.02 -16.17 13.10
N HIS A 175 7.80 -16.09 14.40
CA HIS A 175 6.52 -15.73 14.98
C HIS A 175 6.44 -14.23 15.32
N LEU A 176 7.58 -13.60 15.65
CA LEU A 176 7.66 -12.18 16.02
C LEU A 176 9.00 -11.59 15.58
N ALA A 177 9.00 -10.35 15.07
CA ALA A 177 10.21 -9.57 14.87
C ALA A 177 10.27 -8.38 15.84
N VAL A 178 11.41 -8.25 16.53
CA VAL A 178 11.72 -7.15 17.44
C VAL A 178 12.76 -6.26 16.80
N THR A 179 12.48 -4.96 16.66
CA THR A 179 13.43 -4.02 16.08
C THR A 179 13.97 -3.05 17.13
N LEU A 180 15.29 -2.89 17.18
CA LEU A 180 15.98 -1.89 18.01
C LEU A 180 16.60 -0.81 17.10
N GLY A 181 15.98 0.37 17.06
CA GLY A 181 16.47 1.49 16.25
C GLY A 181 15.40 2.52 15.93
N GLY A 182 15.39 3.01 14.69
CA GLY A 182 14.40 3.97 14.18
C GLY A 182 13.55 3.37 13.06
N ASP A 183 12.78 4.21 12.37
CA ASP A 183 11.91 3.79 11.26
C ASP A 183 12.67 3.03 10.17
N GLY A 184 13.92 3.41 9.87
CA GLY A 184 14.77 2.70 8.91
C GLY A 184 15.07 1.23 9.28
N THR A 185 15.07 0.89 10.58
CA THR A 185 15.21 -0.50 11.05
C THR A 185 13.91 -1.30 10.80
N VAL A 186 12.75 -0.67 10.95
CA VAL A 186 11.45 -1.28 10.64
C VAL A 186 11.33 -1.52 9.13
N LEU A 187 11.71 -0.54 8.31
CA LEU A 187 11.76 -0.68 6.85
C LEU A 187 12.72 -1.80 6.43
N TYR A 188 13.91 -1.86 7.03
CA TYR A 188 14.84 -2.95 6.78
C TYR A 188 14.25 -4.31 7.12
N THR A 189 13.57 -4.40 8.27
CA THR A 189 12.91 -5.64 8.72
C THR A 189 11.84 -6.06 7.71
N ALA A 190 10.91 -5.16 7.36
CA ALA A 190 9.88 -5.46 6.36
C ALA A 190 10.47 -5.82 4.97
N TRP A 191 11.58 -5.20 4.58
CA TRP A 191 12.30 -5.47 3.34
C TRP A 191 12.93 -6.88 3.30
N MET A 192 13.41 -7.40 4.44
CA MET A 192 13.94 -8.76 4.49
C MET A 192 12.88 -9.80 4.13
N PHE A 193 11.60 -9.53 4.42
CA PHE A 193 10.48 -10.44 4.13
C PHE A 193 9.71 -10.02 2.87
N GLN A 194 10.10 -10.55 1.71
CA GLN A 194 9.43 -10.29 0.42
C GLN A 194 8.08 -11.04 0.26
N GLN A 195 7.64 -11.78 1.29
CA GLN A 195 6.32 -12.40 1.39
C GLN A 195 5.65 -12.01 2.71
N ARG A 196 5.11 -12.97 3.49
CA ARG A 196 4.51 -12.72 4.79
C ARG A 196 5.55 -12.13 5.74
N VAL A 197 5.24 -10.98 6.32
CA VAL A 197 6.07 -10.33 7.34
C VAL A 197 5.55 -10.80 8.71
N PRO A 198 6.41 -11.28 9.62
CA PRO A 198 6.00 -11.50 11.00
C PRO A 198 5.58 -10.19 11.65
N PRO A 199 4.67 -10.19 12.65
CA PRO A 199 4.36 -9.00 13.43
C PRO A 199 5.63 -8.34 13.97
N ILE A 200 5.72 -7.02 13.80
CA ILE A 200 6.89 -6.23 14.18
C ILE A 200 6.57 -5.43 15.45
N VAL A 201 7.35 -5.64 16.51
CA VAL A 201 7.42 -4.71 17.65
C VAL A 201 8.66 -3.84 17.50
N ALA A 202 8.48 -2.53 17.62
CA ALA A 202 9.52 -1.57 17.26
C ALA A 202 9.86 -0.63 18.43
N PHE A 203 11.07 -0.79 18.95
CA PHE A 203 11.60 0.01 20.05
C PHE A 203 12.50 1.14 19.55
N HIS A 204 12.20 2.37 19.96
CA HIS A 204 13.09 3.53 19.82
C HIS A 204 13.99 3.68 21.05
N LEU A 205 15.17 4.25 20.83
CA LEU A 205 16.20 4.48 21.87
C LEU A 205 16.58 5.97 22.01
N GLY A 206 15.87 6.83 21.30
CA GLY A 206 16.06 8.27 21.27
C GLY A 206 14.75 8.93 20.82
N SER A 207 14.83 9.82 19.84
CA SER A 207 13.66 10.46 19.24
C SER A 207 12.62 9.43 18.74
N LEU A 208 11.35 9.71 19.01
CA LEU A 208 10.22 8.94 18.51
C LEU A 208 10.19 8.99 16.97
N GLY A 209 9.81 7.87 16.35
CA GLY A 209 9.54 7.75 14.91
C GLY A 209 8.08 7.41 14.64
N PHE A 210 7.67 7.35 13.37
CA PHE A 210 6.29 7.00 12.98
C PHE A 210 5.99 5.50 13.00
N LEU A 211 7.04 4.67 12.99
CA LEU A 211 6.95 3.21 13.04
C LEU A 211 7.44 2.64 14.37
N THR A 212 8.29 3.36 15.10
CA THR A 212 8.88 2.94 16.37
C THR A 212 8.12 3.53 17.57
N ASN A 213 7.02 2.88 17.97
CA ASN A 213 6.08 3.44 18.95
C ASN A 213 6.42 3.12 20.42
N PHE A 214 7.40 2.27 20.69
CA PHE A 214 7.74 1.83 22.05
C PHE A 214 9.10 2.38 22.50
N SER A 215 9.19 2.93 23.71
CA SER A 215 10.50 3.21 24.31
C SER A 215 11.16 1.90 24.72
N PHE A 216 12.46 1.77 24.44
CA PHE A 216 13.23 0.62 24.91
C PHE A 216 13.22 0.52 26.44
N ASP A 217 13.14 1.62 27.19
CA ASP A 217 13.11 1.57 28.67
C ASP A 217 11.97 0.70 29.23
N SER A 218 10.89 0.55 28.46
CA SER A 218 9.73 -0.27 28.81
C SER A 218 9.72 -1.65 28.13
N TYR A 219 10.86 -2.16 27.63
CA TYR A 219 10.88 -3.40 26.84
C TYR A 219 10.39 -4.61 27.64
N LYS A 220 10.74 -4.75 28.93
CA LYS A 220 10.35 -5.89 29.76
C LYS A 220 8.82 -6.06 29.90
N PRO A 221 8.07 -5.06 30.41
CA PRO A 221 6.61 -5.18 30.50
C PRO A 221 5.95 -5.30 29.13
N THR A 222 6.46 -4.56 28.13
CA THR A 222 5.93 -4.60 26.76
C THR A 222 6.05 -5.99 26.15
N MET A 223 7.25 -6.58 26.17
CA MET A 223 7.52 -7.90 25.63
C MET A 223 6.80 -9.00 26.40
N THR A 224 6.62 -8.84 27.71
CA THR A 224 5.85 -9.78 28.52
C THR A 224 4.41 -9.85 28.05
N ASN A 225 3.76 -8.69 27.89
CA ASN A 225 2.38 -8.62 27.41
C ASN A 225 2.29 -9.15 25.97
N ILE A 226 3.24 -8.81 25.10
CA ILE A 226 3.29 -9.30 23.72
C ILE A 226 3.39 -10.83 23.71
N ILE A 227 4.39 -11.43 24.35
CA ILE A 227 4.62 -12.88 24.27
C ILE A 227 3.44 -13.67 24.87
N ARG A 228 2.80 -13.14 25.91
CA ARG A 228 1.62 -13.75 26.53
C ARG A 228 0.31 -13.54 25.76
N GLY A 229 0.29 -12.63 24.78
CA GLY A 229 -0.92 -12.32 24.00
C GLY A 229 -1.93 -11.45 24.75
N GLU A 230 -1.46 -10.60 25.66
CA GLU A 230 -2.31 -9.78 26.52
C GLU A 230 -2.39 -8.34 26.01
N GLY A 231 -3.60 -7.86 25.67
CA GLY A 231 -3.86 -6.43 25.42
C GLY A 231 -3.16 -5.83 24.20
N MET A 232 -2.92 -6.62 23.14
CA MET A 232 -2.18 -6.18 21.95
C MET A 232 -3.12 -5.68 20.85
N ASN A 233 -2.87 -4.45 20.40
CA ASN A 233 -3.47 -3.91 19.17
C ASN A 233 -2.48 -4.02 18.01
N LEU A 234 -2.99 -4.29 16.81
CA LEU A 234 -2.20 -4.45 15.60
C LEU A 234 -2.57 -3.37 14.59
N ASN A 235 -1.57 -2.91 13.83
CA ASN A 235 -1.74 -2.05 12.67
C ASN A 235 -1.26 -2.80 11.43
N ILE A 236 -2.18 -3.02 10.48
CA ILE A 236 -1.91 -3.67 9.21
C ILE A 236 -1.60 -2.57 8.19
N ARG A 237 -0.32 -2.44 7.84
CA ARG A 237 0.17 -1.44 6.90
C ARG A 237 0.27 -2.04 5.50
N MET A 238 -0.41 -1.42 4.55
CA MET A 238 -0.30 -1.81 3.14
C MET A 238 1.16 -1.72 2.67
N ARG A 239 1.51 -2.59 1.73
CA ARG A 239 2.76 -2.51 0.95
C ARG A 239 2.44 -2.36 -0.52
N LEU A 240 3.38 -1.82 -1.30
CA LEU A 240 3.35 -1.85 -2.75
C LEU A 240 4.13 -3.08 -3.24
N GLN A 241 3.57 -3.78 -4.22
CA GLN A 241 4.33 -4.68 -5.06
C GLN A 241 4.78 -3.90 -6.30
N CYS A 242 6.09 -3.77 -6.47
CA CYS A 242 6.71 -3.07 -7.58
C CYS A 242 7.42 -4.09 -8.46
N SER A 243 7.02 -4.22 -9.73
CA SER A 243 7.59 -5.18 -10.67
C SER A 243 8.21 -4.45 -11.86
N VAL A 244 9.48 -4.72 -12.12
CA VAL A 244 10.25 -4.09 -13.19
C VAL A 244 10.13 -4.94 -14.46
N TYR A 245 9.76 -4.30 -15.55
CA TYR A 245 9.66 -4.91 -16.87
C TYR A 245 10.66 -4.24 -17.79
N LYS A 246 11.59 -5.04 -18.29
CA LYS A 246 12.54 -4.63 -19.32
C LYS A 246 11.90 -4.65 -20.70
N TYR A 247 12.10 -3.61 -21.47
CA TYR A 247 11.66 -3.59 -22.86
C TYR A 247 12.47 -4.60 -23.66
N LYS A 248 11.79 -5.45 -24.43
CA LYS A 248 12.41 -6.30 -25.45
C LYS A 248 11.95 -5.78 -26.80
N GLU A 249 12.89 -5.39 -27.66
CA GLU A 249 12.58 -5.09 -29.06
C GLU A 249 11.97 -6.34 -29.70
N GLY A 250 10.66 -6.31 -29.94
CA GLY A 250 10.04 -7.19 -30.93
C GLY A 250 10.30 -6.63 -32.33
N PRO A 251 10.23 -7.45 -33.40
CA PRO A 251 10.22 -6.93 -34.75
C PRO A 251 9.03 -5.96 -34.87
N THR A 252 9.32 -4.68 -35.07
CA THR A 252 8.31 -3.68 -35.36
C THR A 252 7.56 -4.10 -36.63
N PRO A 253 6.20 -4.18 -36.63
CA PRO A 253 5.45 -4.44 -37.87
C PRO A 253 5.56 -3.30 -38.89
N TYR A 254 6.25 -2.22 -38.54
CA TYR A 254 6.36 -1.02 -39.35
C TYR A 254 7.82 -0.77 -39.71
N SER A 255 8.20 -1.32 -40.87
CA SER A 255 9.35 -0.84 -41.64
C SER A 255 9.00 0.53 -42.22
N PRO A 256 9.89 1.55 -42.14
CA PRO A 256 9.62 2.91 -42.60
C PRO A 256 9.66 3.08 -44.14
N GLN A 257 9.18 2.09 -44.90
CA GLN A 257 9.21 2.08 -46.38
C GLN A 257 7.84 2.11 -47.06
N GLN A 258 6.73 2.29 -46.32
CA GLN A 258 5.40 2.47 -46.91
C GLN A 258 4.69 3.71 -46.35
N GLN A 259 5.24 4.89 -46.60
CA GLN A 259 4.47 6.14 -46.57
C GLN A 259 4.76 6.94 -47.84
N GLN A 260 3.95 6.71 -48.87
CA GLN A 260 3.61 7.76 -49.82
C GLN A 260 2.32 8.46 -49.35
N PRO A 261 2.15 9.75 -49.65
CA PRO A 261 1.53 10.68 -48.72
C PRO A 261 0.00 10.73 -48.84
N GLN A 262 -0.73 10.37 -47.78
CA GLN A 262 -2.09 10.85 -47.55
C GLN A 262 -2.07 12.30 -47.01
N LYS A 263 -1.45 13.21 -47.78
CA LYS A 263 -1.75 14.64 -47.72
C LYS A 263 -2.84 14.91 -48.77
N GLN A 264 -4.08 14.51 -48.50
CA GLN A 264 -5.23 14.97 -49.32
C GLN A 264 -6.61 14.84 -48.64
N ALA A 265 -6.73 14.21 -47.46
CA ALA A 265 -8.03 14.03 -46.79
C ALA A 265 -8.35 15.05 -45.67
N ILE A 266 -7.42 15.96 -45.31
CA ILE A 266 -7.65 17.00 -44.28
C ILE A 266 -7.43 18.40 -44.87
N GLN A 267 -7.87 18.62 -46.11
CA GLN A 267 -8.00 19.95 -46.72
C GLN A 267 -9.40 20.22 -47.29
N HIS A 268 -10.35 19.28 -47.15
CA HIS A 268 -11.70 19.40 -47.71
C HIS A 268 -12.83 19.60 -46.68
N LEU A 269 -12.52 19.76 -45.38
CA LEU A 269 -13.55 19.94 -44.34
C LEU A 269 -13.50 21.30 -43.61
N THR A 270 -12.64 22.23 -44.02
CA THR A 270 -12.53 23.57 -43.41
C THR A 270 -12.55 24.71 -44.43
N ALA A 271 -13.37 24.58 -45.49
CA ALA A 271 -13.52 25.62 -46.50
C ALA A 271 -14.95 26.16 -46.71
N ASN A 272 -15.97 25.64 -46.00
CA ASN A 272 -17.38 26.00 -46.27
C ASN A 272 -18.17 26.65 -45.14
N GLU A 273 -17.54 27.10 -44.05
CA GLU A 273 -18.28 27.78 -42.95
C GLU A 273 -17.74 29.19 -42.59
N LEU A 274 -16.96 29.81 -43.47
CA LEU A 274 -16.43 31.18 -43.26
C LEU A 274 -16.99 32.24 -44.21
N ASN A 275 -18.04 31.95 -44.97
CA ASN A 275 -18.68 32.92 -45.87
C ASN A 275 -20.20 33.03 -45.63
N SER A 276 -20.59 33.46 -44.43
CA SER A 276 -21.80 34.27 -44.29
C SER A 276 -21.69 35.11 -43.02
N HIS A 277 -22.00 36.39 -43.11
CA HIS A 277 -21.97 37.45 -42.08
C HIS A 277 -20.82 38.46 -42.23
N ASN A 278 -20.78 39.11 -43.40
CA ASN A 278 -20.37 40.50 -43.50
C ASN A 278 -21.59 41.29 -43.97
N ASN A 279 -22.23 42.00 -43.04
CA ASN A 279 -22.91 43.30 -43.21
C ASN A 279 -23.69 43.56 -41.91
N ASP A 280 -23.18 44.45 -41.07
CA ASP A 280 -23.85 45.73 -40.80
C ASP A 280 -23.07 46.53 -39.74
N ASN A 281 -22.98 47.83 -40.01
CA ASN A 281 -22.26 48.85 -39.26
C ASN A 281 -23.06 49.37 -38.05
N SER A 282 -22.34 50.11 -37.20
CA SER A 282 -22.76 50.98 -36.07
C SER A 282 -23.27 50.30 -34.81
N ASP A 283 -22.57 50.44 -33.68
CA ASP A 283 -22.87 51.53 -32.73
C ASP A 283 -21.85 51.60 -31.57
N SER A 284 -21.82 52.75 -30.92
CA SER A 284 -20.96 53.14 -29.80
C SER A 284 -21.26 52.40 -28.48
N SER A 285 -20.27 51.69 -27.91
CA SER A 285 -20.24 51.37 -26.47
C SER A 285 -18.80 51.11 -25.99
N SER A 286 -18.54 51.47 -24.73
CA SER A 286 -17.22 51.57 -24.07
C SER A 286 -16.47 50.24 -23.94
N ASP A 287 -15.14 50.30 -24.03
CA ASP A 287 -14.22 49.15 -24.06
C ASP A 287 -14.36 48.15 -22.90
N ASP A 288 -14.88 48.58 -21.74
CA ASP A 288 -15.10 47.69 -20.58
C ASP A 288 -16.24 46.67 -20.79
N GLU A 289 -17.29 47.00 -21.54
CA GLU A 289 -18.39 46.05 -21.81
C GLU A 289 -17.98 44.95 -22.79
N ARG A 290 -17.05 45.24 -23.72
CA ARG A 290 -16.55 44.25 -24.69
C ARG A 290 -15.70 43.19 -24.01
N ASP A 291 -14.95 43.57 -22.97
CA ASP A 291 -14.06 42.66 -22.26
C ASP A 291 -14.84 41.73 -21.31
N GLU A 292 -15.91 42.23 -20.67
CA GLU A 292 -16.83 41.42 -19.87
C GLU A 292 -17.60 40.42 -20.73
N THR A 293 -18.10 40.85 -21.90
CA THR A 293 -18.80 39.99 -22.86
C THR A 293 -17.88 38.89 -23.43
N ARG A 294 -16.58 39.21 -23.61
CA ARG A 294 -15.56 38.27 -24.08
C ARG A 294 -15.20 37.26 -23.00
N ARG A 295 -15.10 37.66 -21.73
CA ARG A 295 -14.90 36.75 -20.59
C ARG A 295 -16.08 35.81 -20.40
N GLN A 296 -17.31 36.31 -20.50
CA GLN A 296 -18.52 35.49 -20.42
C GLN A 296 -18.60 34.47 -21.58
N ARG A 297 -18.19 34.83 -22.81
CA ARG A 297 -18.10 33.88 -23.93
C ARG A 297 -17.03 32.80 -23.73
N VAL A 298 -15.86 33.14 -23.17
CA VAL A 298 -14.81 32.16 -22.86
C VAL A 298 -15.25 31.22 -21.74
N GLU A 299 -15.95 31.72 -20.72
CA GLU A 299 -16.48 30.88 -19.64
C GLU A 299 -17.61 29.96 -20.14
N LEU A 300 -18.50 30.45 -20.99
CA LEU A 300 -19.55 29.64 -21.64
C LEU A 300 -18.96 28.55 -22.53
N HIS A 301 -17.91 28.86 -23.30
CA HIS A 301 -17.20 27.88 -24.11
C HIS A 301 -16.49 26.84 -23.25
N HIS A 302 -15.88 27.25 -22.13
CA HIS A 302 -15.23 26.34 -21.19
C HIS A 302 -16.24 25.42 -20.48
N LYS A 303 -17.39 25.96 -20.04
CA LYS A 303 -18.49 25.16 -19.47
C LYS A 303 -19.09 24.19 -20.49
N ALA A 304 -19.26 24.61 -21.74
CA ALA A 304 -19.76 23.75 -22.82
C ALA A 304 -18.79 22.60 -23.14
N GLU A 305 -17.48 22.87 -23.16
CA GLU A 305 -16.44 21.85 -23.37
C GLU A 305 -16.37 20.84 -22.21
N ILE A 306 -16.51 21.32 -20.96
CA ILE A 306 -16.59 20.45 -19.78
C ILE A 306 -17.84 19.59 -19.83
N LEU A 307 -19.01 20.17 -20.12
CA LEU A 307 -20.27 19.43 -20.25
C LEU A 307 -20.24 18.41 -21.39
N ARG A 308 -19.54 18.73 -22.49
CA ARG A 308 -19.32 17.80 -23.60
C ARG A 308 -18.45 16.63 -23.17
N ARG A 309 -17.34 16.87 -22.45
CA ARG A 309 -16.47 15.80 -21.93
C ARG A 309 -17.14 14.95 -20.85
N VAL A 310 -18.00 15.56 -20.02
CA VAL A 310 -18.82 14.85 -19.03
C VAL A 310 -19.86 13.97 -19.72
N LYS A 311 -20.53 14.46 -20.78
CA LYS A 311 -21.45 13.65 -21.61
C LYS A 311 -20.73 12.52 -22.36
N GLU A 312 -19.53 12.77 -22.89
CA GLU A 312 -18.69 11.73 -23.50
C GLU A 312 -18.27 10.66 -22.48
N MET A 313 -17.96 11.05 -21.24
CA MET A 313 -17.67 10.12 -20.13
C MET A 313 -18.89 9.30 -19.68
N ASP A 314 -20.08 9.91 -19.59
CA ASP A 314 -21.31 9.21 -19.21
C ASP A 314 -21.78 8.23 -20.30
N SER A 315 -21.49 8.52 -21.57
CA SER A 315 -21.79 7.63 -22.70
C SER A 315 -20.90 6.38 -22.80
N LYS A 316 -19.76 6.37 -22.10
CA LYS A 316 -18.76 5.28 -22.12
C LYS A 316 -18.77 4.40 -20.86
N ARG A 317 -19.89 4.37 -20.14
CA ARG A 317 -20.10 3.40 -19.05
C ARG A 317 -20.29 1.99 -19.61
N GLY A 318 -19.16 1.35 -19.86
CA GLY A 318 -19.08 -0.05 -20.27
C GLY A 318 -18.15 -0.19 -21.47
N THR A 319 -16.98 -0.80 -21.24
CA THR A 319 -16.03 -1.27 -22.25
C THR A 319 -15.45 -0.22 -23.20
N GLU A 320 -14.25 0.26 -22.88
CA GLU A 320 -13.13 0.38 -23.84
C GLU A 320 -11.86 0.81 -23.08
N VAL A 321 -10.91 -0.13 -22.97
CA VAL A 321 -9.49 0.16 -22.73
C VAL A 321 -9.04 1.06 -23.88
N ALA A 322 -8.28 2.13 -23.62
CA ALA A 322 -7.76 3.00 -24.67
C ALA A 322 -7.23 2.19 -25.87
N ASP A 323 -7.72 2.50 -27.07
CA ASP A 323 -7.39 1.79 -28.30
C ASP A 323 -5.87 1.82 -28.52
N LEU A 324 -5.22 0.65 -28.37
CA LEU A 324 -3.76 0.49 -28.38
C LEU A 324 -3.12 1.06 -29.66
N ALA A 325 -3.86 1.10 -30.76
CA ALA A 325 -3.41 1.68 -32.03
C ALA A 325 -3.16 3.19 -31.94
N VAL A 326 -3.96 3.92 -31.15
CA VAL A 326 -3.83 5.38 -30.97
C VAL A 326 -2.61 5.71 -30.12
N CYS A 327 -2.35 4.95 -29.06
CA CYS A 327 -1.15 5.14 -28.23
C CYS A 327 0.15 4.87 -29.01
N HIS A 328 0.16 3.85 -29.87
CA HIS A 328 1.30 3.54 -30.74
C HIS A 328 1.53 4.63 -31.80
N ALA A 329 0.46 5.16 -32.40
CA ALA A 329 0.53 6.26 -33.37
C ALA A 329 1.06 7.57 -32.76
N GLN A 330 0.89 7.76 -31.45
CA GLN A 330 1.41 8.90 -30.68
C GLN A 330 2.85 8.69 -30.16
N GLY A 331 3.50 7.56 -30.50
CA GLY A 331 4.88 7.28 -30.11
C GLY A 331 5.07 6.73 -28.70
N HIS A 332 3.98 6.36 -28.00
CA HIS A 332 4.06 5.71 -26.70
C HIS A 332 4.47 4.24 -26.89
N THR A 333 5.62 3.86 -26.32
CA THR A 333 6.05 2.46 -26.25
C THR A 333 5.23 1.76 -25.18
N LEU A 334 4.08 1.21 -25.59
CA LEU A 334 3.35 0.29 -24.74
C LEU A 334 4.09 -1.06 -24.77
N ILE A 335 4.47 -1.57 -23.60
CA ILE A 335 4.60 -3.02 -23.47
C ILE A 335 3.26 -3.58 -23.92
N HIS A 336 3.28 -4.39 -24.97
CA HIS A 336 2.12 -4.66 -25.82
C HIS A 336 0.86 -5.10 -25.07
N ARG A 337 0.98 -5.64 -23.85
CA ARG A 337 -0.15 -5.98 -22.98
C ARG A 337 0.25 -5.86 -21.51
N VAL A 338 -0.57 -5.17 -20.70
CA VAL A 338 -0.52 -5.26 -19.24
C VAL A 338 -0.87 -6.71 -18.87
N PRO A 339 -0.02 -7.48 -18.17
CA PRO A 339 -0.43 -8.78 -17.67
C PRO A 339 -1.63 -8.60 -16.74
N THR A 340 -2.78 -9.18 -17.10
CA THR A 340 -3.87 -9.36 -16.15
C THR A 340 -3.33 -10.34 -15.08
N PRO A 341 -3.36 -10.01 -13.78
CA PRO A 341 -2.86 -10.93 -12.76
C PRO A 341 -3.61 -12.26 -12.85
N LEU A 342 -2.88 -13.37 -12.84
CA LEU A 342 -3.46 -14.71 -12.70
C LEU A 342 -4.31 -14.76 -11.43
N VAL A 343 -5.64 -14.77 -11.56
CA VAL A 343 -6.53 -15.28 -10.54
C VAL A 343 -6.37 -16.80 -10.60
N THR A 344 -5.41 -17.35 -9.86
CA THR A 344 -5.32 -18.80 -9.65
C THR A 344 -6.51 -19.25 -8.81
N THR A 345 -7.63 -19.56 -9.47
CA THR A 345 -8.62 -20.48 -8.93
C THR A 345 -8.01 -21.88 -8.97
N HIS A 346 -7.47 -22.32 -7.83
CA HIS A 346 -7.20 -23.74 -7.62
C HIS A 346 -8.53 -24.49 -7.52
N LEU A 347 -9.11 -24.84 -8.68
CA LEU A 347 -10.03 -25.97 -8.81
C LEU A 347 -9.63 -26.69 -10.09
N GLY A 348 -8.85 -27.75 -9.92
CA GLY A 348 -8.48 -28.64 -11.01
C GLY A 348 -9.71 -29.37 -11.52
N VAL A 349 -10.10 -29.10 -12.76
CA VAL A 349 -10.81 -30.06 -13.62
C VAL A 349 -10.22 -29.90 -15.01
N GLY A 350 -9.46 -30.91 -15.44
CA GLY A 350 -8.98 -31.00 -16.81
C GLY A 350 -10.13 -31.31 -17.74
N ILE A 351 -10.30 -30.48 -18.77
CA ILE A 351 -10.99 -30.88 -20.00
C ILE A 351 -10.02 -30.62 -21.14
N ALA A 352 -9.47 -31.72 -21.66
CA ALA A 352 -8.73 -31.74 -22.90
C ALA A 352 -9.72 -31.48 -24.06
N GLY A 353 -9.49 -30.40 -24.81
CA GLY A 353 -10.21 -30.09 -26.04
C GLY A 353 -9.26 -29.39 -26.99
N GLY A 354 -8.76 -30.14 -27.99
CA GLY A 354 -7.82 -29.64 -28.99
C GLY A 354 -8.44 -28.60 -29.93
N GLY A 355 -7.73 -27.50 -30.12
CA GLY A 355 -7.92 -26.54 -31.19
C GLY A 355 -6.58 -25.87 -31.50
N ARG A 356 -6.01 -26.18 -32.67
CA ARG A 356 -4.83 -25.49 -33.20
C ARG A 356 -5.25 -24.09 -33.65
N THR A 357 -4.91 -23.06 -32.87
CA THR A 357 -4.84 -21.67 -33.32
C THR A 357 -3.46 -21.11 -32.94
N GLY A 358 -2.83 -20.43 -33.91
CA GLY A 358 -1.45 -19.99 -33.86
C GLY A 358 -1.15 -18.89 -32.82
N SER A 359 0.16 -18.68 -32.65
CA SER A 359 0.86 -17.76 -31.74
C SER A 359 0.54 -17.97 -30.26
N SER A 360 1.33 -18.83 -29.60
CA SER A 360 1.53 -18.80 -28.15
C SER A 360 2.05 -17.42 -27.75
N GLU A 361 1.16 -16.58 -27.24
CA GLU A 361 1.46 -15.23 -26.72
C GLU A 361 2.34 -15.36 -25.47
N GLU A 362 3.65 -15.13 -25.60
CA GLU A 362 4.55 -15.10 -24.45
C GLU A 362 4.22 -13.90 -23.56
N MET A 363 3.54 -14.16 -22.43
CA MET A 363 3.40 -13.20 -21.33
C MET A 363 4.79 -12.71 -20.91
N MET A 364 5.03 -11.39 -20.98
CA MET A 364 6.26 -10.82 -20.42
C MET A 364 6.29 -11.04 -18.91
N ASN A 365 7.32 -11.75 -18.45
CA ASN A 365 7.59 -11.91 -17.03
C ASN A 365 8.37 -10.69 -16.51
N PRO A 366 8.09 -10.22 -15.29
CA PRO A 366 8.90 -9.19 -14.67
C PRO A 366 10.32 -9.70 -14.48
N THR A 367 11.30 -8.81 -14.67
CA THR A 367 12.72 -9.11 -14.42
C THR A 367 12.97 -9.18 -12.92
N ASP A 368 12.41 -8.22 -12.18
CA ASP A 368 12.53 -8.13 -10.73
C ASP A 368 11.19 -7.73 -10.11
N SER A 369 10.94 -8.19 -8.88
CA SER A 369 9.75 -7.81 -8.10
C SER A 369 10.11 -7.56 -6.65
N TRP A 370 9.65 -6.43 -6.11
CA TRP A 370 9.95 -5.97 -4.75
C TRP A 370 8.69 -5.59 -3.99
N GLN A 371 8.67 -5.91 -2.70
CA GLN A 371 7.66 -5.48 -1.74
C GLN A 371 8.19 -4.29 -0.95
N VAL A 372 7.40 -3.21 -0.94
CA VAL A 372 7.82 -1.87 -0.48
C VAL A 372 6.82 -1.35 0.54
N LEU A 373 7.28 -0.90 1.70
CA LEU A 373 6.41 -0.40 2.77
C LEU A 373 6.10 1.09 2.62
N ASN A 374 7.08 1.91 2.30
CA ASN A 374 6.91 3.34 2.14
C ASN A 374 6.68 3.72 0.68
N GLU A 375 7.71 3.67 -0.16
CA GLU A 375 7.64 4.23 -1.51
C GLU A 375 8.56 3.57 -2.54
N VAL A 376 8.13 3.61 -3.80
CA VAL A 376 9.02 3.52 -4.94
C VAL A 376 9.31 4.93 -5.45
N THR A 377 10.59 5.23 -5.64
CA THR A 377 11.06 6.51 -6.15
C THR A 377 11.70 6.29 -7.51
N LEU A 378 11.26 7.06 -8.49
CA LEU A 378 11.82 7.12 -9.83
C LEU A 378 12.48 8.49 -9.99
N ASP A 379 13.80 8.54 -10.16
CA ASP A 379 14.56 9.79 -10.21
C ASP A 379 15.52 9.84 -11.41
N ARG A 380 15.95 11.05 -11.78
CA ARG A 380 16.85 11.27 -12.92
C ARG A 380 18.28 10.76 -12.70
N GLY A 381 18.64 10.30 -11.50
CA GLY A 381 20.00 9.89 -11.17
C GLY A 381 21.01 11.02 -11.33
N SER A 382 22.16 10.70 -11.92
CA SER A 382 23.19 11.67 -12.25
C SER A 382 22.91 12.46 -13.52
N ASN A 383 21.80 12.19 -14.23
CA ASN A 383 21.49 12.88 -15.47
C ASN A 383 21.22 14.37 -15.21
N ALA A 384 21.89 15.26 -15.96
CA ALA A 384 21.69 16.70 -15.86
C ALA A 384 20.37 17.16 -16.50
N GLY A 385 19.86 16.38 -17.46
CA GLY A 385 18.57 16.63 -18.10
C GLY A 385 17.39 16.21 -17.24
N MET A 386 16.25 16.85 -17.46
CA MET A 386 14.99 16.52 -16.81
C MET A 386 14.54 15.11 -17.18
N LEU A 387 13.97 14.39 -16.22
CA LEU A 387 13.42 13.08 -16.45
C LEU A 387 12.04 13.19 -17.10
N GLN A 388 11.77 12.31 -18.06
CA GLN A 388 10.46 12.14 -18.67
C GLN A 388 9.89 10.77 -18.27
N LEU A 389 8.74 10.77 -17.59
CA LEU A 389 8.03 9.55 -17.17
C LEU A 389 6.59 9.58 -17.64
N GLU A 390 6.10 8.50 -18.23
CA GLU A 390 4.69 8.33 -18.53
C GLU A 390 3.99 7.56 -17.42
N LEU A 391 2.94 8.15 -16.85
CA LEU A 391 2.11 7.53 -15.84
C LEU A 391 0.83 7.01 -16.46
N PHE A 392 0.59 5.71 -16.27
CA PHE A 392 -0.65 5.04 -16.64
C PHE A 392 -1.36 4.51 -15.39
N VAL A 393 -2.69 4.61 -15.38
CA VAL A 393 -3.55 4.06 -14.32
C VAL A 393 -4.61 3.18 -14.95
N ASP A 394 -4.68 1.92 -14.52
CA ASP A 394 -5.55 0.87 -15.09
C ASP A 394 -5.46 0.80 -16.62
N GLY A 395 -4.24 0.97 -17.16
CA GLY A 395 -3.96 0.94 -18.60
C GLY A 395 -4.12 2.28 -19.33
N ASN A 396 -4.81 3.27 -18.73
CA ASN A 396 -5.04 4.57 -19.37
C ASN A 396 -3.86 5.52 -19.11
N HIS A 397 -3.36 6.18 -20.16
CA HIS A 397 -2.37 7.25 -20.00
C HIS A 397 -3.01 8.42 -19.26
N VAL A 398 -2.42 8.80 -18.13
CA VAL A 398 -2.91 9.91 -17.30
C VAL A 398 -2.14 11.19 -17.64
N THR A 399 -0.81 11.10 -17.66
CA THR A 399 0.05 12.25 -17.95
C THR A 399 1.49 11.80 -18.22
N THR A 400 2.26 12.72 -18.80
CA THR A 400 3.71 12.62 -18.92
C THR A 400 4.36 13.64 -17.99
N ILE A 401 5.08 13.15 -17.00
CA ILE A 401 5.74 13.93 -15.97
C ILE A 401 7.14 14.32 -16.46
N LEU A 402 7.38 15.62 -16.50
CA LEU A 402 8.69 16.22 -16.70
C LEU A 402 9.15 16.80 -15.37
N ALA A 403 10.11 16.15 -14.72
CA ALA A 403 10.48 16.44 -13.33
C ALA A 403 11.90 15.95 -13.00
N ASP A 404 12.40 16.24 -11.80
CA ASP A 404 13.55 15.52 -11.25
C ASP A 404 13.22 14.04 -10.97
N GLY A 405 11.94 13.75 -10.71
CA GLY A 405 11.46 12.40 -10.48
C GLY A 405 9.98 12.32 -10.04
N LEU A 406 9.59 11.13 -9.60
CA LEU A 406 8.25 10.77 -9.16
C LEU A 406 8.34 9.80 -7.98
N VAL A 407 7.61 10.08 -6.91
CA VAL A 407 7.44 9.19 -5.76
C VAL A 407 6.04 8.60 -5.80
N ILE A 408 5.93 7.28 -5.67
CA ILE A 408 4.67 6.58 -5.47
C ILE A 408 4.75 5.89 -4.11
N ALA A 409 3.95 6.37 -3.16
CA ALA A 409 4.02 5.96 -1.76
C ALA A 409 2.70 5.38 -1.24
N THR A 410 2.80 4.54 -0.22
CA THR A 410 1.65 4.10 0.58
C THR A 410 1.19 5.18 1.55
N ALA A 411 0.06 4.96 2.23
CA ALA A 411 -0.34 5.79 3.36
C ALA A 411 0.75 5.85 4.46
N THR A 412 1.49 4.76 4.68
CA THR A 412 2.63 4.75 5.62
C THR A 412 3.79 5.60 5.10
N GLY A 413 4.12 5.51 3.80
CA GLY A 413 5.16 6.33 3.17
C GLY A 413 4.78 7.82 3.00
N SER A 414 3.52 8.21 3.29
CA SER A 414 3.08 9.61 3.22
C SER A 414 3.84 10.53 4.17
N THR A 415 4.40 9.99 5.26
CA THR A 415 5.24 10.72 6.24
C THR A 415 6.74 10.64 5.94
N ALA A 416 7.13 9.95 4.87
CA ALA A 416 8.51 9.74 4.45
C ALA A 416 8.87 10.70 3.31
N TYR A 417 9.47 10.21 2.21
CA TYR A 417 9.98 11.10 1.16
C TYR A 417 8.86 11.91 0.49
N SER A 418 7.65 11.33 0.38
CA SER A 418 6.47 12.02 -0.14
C SER A 418 6.17 13.32 0.64
N LEU A 419 6.34 13.34 1.97
CA LEU A 419 6.12 14.54 2.78
C LEU A 419 7.11 15.66 2.41
N SER A 420 8.38 15.30 2.21
CA SER A 420 9.45 16.25 1.92
C SER A 420 9.26 16.99 0.59
N ILE A 421 8.52 16.40 -0.35
CA ILE A 421 8.23 16.98 -1.66
C ILE A 421 6.81 17.57 -1.76
N GLY A 422 6.16 17.81 -0.62
CA GLY A 422 4.86 18.48 -0.55
C GLY A 422 3.64 17.55 -0.61
N GLY A 423 3.83 16.24 -0.49
CA GLY A 423 2.75 15.27 -0.35
C GLY A 423 1.95 15.46 0.95
N SER A 424 0.68 15.03 0.93
CA SER A 424 -0.20 15.10 2.10
C SER A 424 0.05 13.95 3.08
N LEU A 425 -0.22 14.19 4.36
CA LEU A 425 -0.23 13.16 5.39
C LEU A 425 -1.47 12.28 5.25
N ILE A 426 -1.28 10.96 5.28
CA ILE A 426 -2.36 9.98 5.17
C ILE A 426 -2.31 9.05 6.38
N HIS A 427 -3.46 8.84 7.02
CA HIS A 427 -3.57 7.89 8.12
C HIS A 427 -3.31 6.44 7.62
N PRO A 428 -2.48 5.63 8.32
CA PRO A 428 -2.04 4.31 7.83
C PRO A 428 -3.15 3.27 7.68
N ASP A 429 -4.32 3.51 8.29
CA ASP A 429 -5.55 2.71 8.09
C ASP A 429 -6.11 2.80 6.66
N LYS A 430 -5.77 3.87 5.94
CA LYS A 430 -6.34 4.11 4.61
C LYS A 430 -5.55 3.36 3.55
N ASN A 431 -6.26 2.50 2.82
CA ASN A 431 -5.74 1.83 1.64
C ASN A 431 -5.72 2.80 0.45
N SER A 432 -4.65 3.59 0.37
CA SER A 432 -4.47 4.61 -0.65
C SER A 432 -3.02 4.72 -1.08
N ILE A 433 -2.83 5.09 -2.34
CA ILE A 433 -1.53 5.37 -2.94
C ILE A 433 -1.46 6.88 -3.18
N ILE A 434 -0.36 7.50 -2.77
CA ILE A 434 -0.05 8.90 -3.09
C ILE A 434 1.02 8.96 -4.17
N ILE A 435 0.78 9.80 -5.18
CA ILE A 435 1.68 10.06 -6.30
C ILE A 435 2.16 11.50 -6.16
N SER A 436 3.45 11.69 -5.91
CA SER A 436 4.06 12.97 -5.58
C SER A 436 5.25 13.24 -6.52
N PRO A 437 5.16 14.24 -7.42
CA PRO A 437 6.28 14.58 -8.31
C PRO A 437 7.40 15.31 -7.56
N ILE A 438 8.65 15.06 -7.95
CA ILE A 438 9.84 15.72 -7.39
C ILE A 438 10.22 16.88 -8.31
N ALA A 439 10.06 18.12 -7.83
CA ALA A 439 10.37 19.34 -8.60
C ALA A 439 9.84 19.31 -10.05
N PRO A 440 8.51 19.19 -10.26
CA PRO A 440 7.95 19.10 -11.60
C PRO A 440 8.09 20.42 -12.37
N HIS A 441 8.35 20.33 -13.67
CA HIS A 441 8.31 21.45 -14.60
C HIS A 441 6.87 21.73 -15.08
N SER A 442 5.98 21.89 -14.10
CA SER A 442 4.57 22.25 -14.29
C SER A 442 4.01 22.84 -13.00
N LEU A 443 3.28 23.94 -13.12
CA LEU A 443 2.61 24.59 -11.98
C LEU A 443 1.39 23.82 -11.47
N THR A 444 0.87 22.88 -12.28
CA THR A 444 -0.36 22.12 -11.98
C THR A 444 -0.10 20.70 -11.52
N ALA A 445 1.16 20.24 -11.55
CA ALA A 445 1.57 18.92 -11.09
C ALA A 445 1.57 18.83 -9.56
N ARG A 446 0.37 18.74 -8.98
CA ARG A 446 0.15 18.57 -7.54
C ARG A 446 0.13 17.08 -7.16
N PRO A 447 0.49 16.73 -5.91
CA PRO A 447 0.32 15.36 -5.42
C PRO A 447 -1.12 14.87 -5.54
N MET A 448 -1.28 13.62 -5.95
CA MET A 448 -2.59 12.97 -6.17
C MET A 448 -2.71 11.74 -5.28
N ILE A 449 -3.86 11.58 -4.61
CA ILE A 449 -4.18 10.40 -3.82
C ILE A 449 -5.22 9.58 -4.58
N ILE A 450 -4.96 8.29 -4.76
CA ILE A 450 -5.86 7.35 -5.44
C ILE A 450 -6.11 6.12 -4.57
N PRO A 451 -7.20 5.36 -4.82
CA PRO A 451 -7.44 4.10 -4.12
C PRO A 451 -6.30 3.09 -4.32
N GLY A 452 -5.91 2.35 -3.28
CA GLY A 452 -4.85 1.34 -3.41
C GLY A 452 -5.20 0.13 -4.27
N THR A 453 -6.46 0.00 -4.69
CA THR A 453 -6.90 -1.03 -5.66
C THR A 453 -6.49 -0.75 -7.09
N LYS A 454 -5.95 0.44 -7.39
CA LYS A 454 -5.54 0.85 -8.72
C LYS A 454 -4.20 0.25 -9.13
N HIS A 455 -4.07 -0.04 -10.42
CA HIS A 455 -2.81 -0.51 -11.02
C HIS A 455 -2.10 0.66 -11.70
N LEU A 456 -0.89 0.97 -11.26
CA LEU A 456 -0.08 2.03 -11.85
C LEU A 456 1.03 1.42 -12.68
N ARG A 457 1.28 2.00 -13.85
CA ARG A 457 2.50 1.71 -14.62
C ARG A 457 3.22 3.01 -14.89
N VAL A 458 4.50 3.07 -14.52
CA VAL A 458 5.35 4.20 -14.85
C VAL A 458 6.41 3.74 -15.84
N CYS A 459 6.46 4.38 -17.00
CA CYS A 459 7.33 4.02 -18.12
C CYS A 459 8.33 5.14 -18.39
N VAL A 460 9.57 4.77 -18.75
CA VAL A 460 10.52 5.69 -19.38
C VAL A 460 10.24 5.64 -20.89
N PRO A 461 9.76 6.72 -21.53
CA PRO A 461 9.40 6.66 -22.95
C PRO A 461 10.61 6.32 -23.84
N ALA A 462 10.41 5.61 -24.96
CA ALA A 462 11.49 5.35 -25.91
C ALA A 462 12.11 6.63 -26.48
N SER A 463 11.31 7.69 -26.59
CA SER A 463 11.74 9.03 -27.02
C SER A 463 12.46 9.84 -25.93
N SER A 464 12.53 9.34 -24.69
CA SER A 464 13.19 10.04 -23.59
C SER A 464 14.66 10.29 -23.93
N ARG A 465 15.19 11.46 -23.54
CA ARG A 465 16.60 11.79 -23.74
C ARG A 465 17.50 11.08 -22.72
N THR A 466 16.97 10.75 -21.56
CA THR A 466 17.70 10.21 -20.40
C THR A 466 17.05 8.92 -19.90
N THR A 467 17.82 8.12 -19.17
CA THR A 467 17.35 6.98 -18.39
C THR A 467 16.78 7.44 -17.05
N ALA A 468 16.09 6.54 -16.35
CA ALA A 468 15.61 6.76 -14.98
C ALA A 468 16.29 5.80 -14.01
N TRP A 469 16.23 6.11 -12.73
CA TRP A 469 16.62 5.21 -11.64
C TRP A 469 15.43 4.92 -10.77
N ALA A 470 15.14 3.64 -10.54
CA ALA A 470 14.15 3.19 -9.57
C ALA A 470 14.86 2.84 -8.25
N SER A 471 14.25 3.21 -7.14
CA SER A 471 14.61 2.73 -5.80
C SER A 471 13.36 2.34 -5.01
N PHE A 472 13.50 1.35 -4.15
CA PHE A 472 12.41 0.70 -3.42
C PHE A 472 12.69 0.82 -1.92
N ASP A 473 11.90 1.59 -1.17
CA ASP A 473 12.17 1.98 0.23
C ASP A 473 13.57 2.59 0.43
N GLY A 474 14.05 3.36 -0.56
CA GLY A 474 15.41 3.92 -0.58
C GLY A 474 16.52 2.87 -0.74
N ARG A 475 16.18 1.65 -1.17
CA ARG A 475 17.11 0.53 -1.38
C ARG A 475 17.01 0.01 -2.81
N HIS A 476 17.92 -0.91 -3.15
CA HIS A 476 17.95 -1.65 -4.41
C HIS A 476 17.77 -0.72 -5.63
N ARG A 477 18.74 0.18 -5.80
CA ARG A 477 18.70 1.14 -6.90
C ARG A 477 18.99 0.42 -8.22
N GLN A 478 18.08 0.56 -9.18
CA GLN A 478 18.16 -0.09 -10.49
C GLN A 478 17.94 0.94 -11.59
N GLU A 479 18.76 0.91 -12.63
CA GLU A 479 18.58 1.75 -13.81
C GLU A 479 17.46 1.18 -14.70
N LEU A 480 16.57 2.09 -15.13
CA LEU A 480 15.53 1.87 -16.11
C LEU A 480 15.95 2.51 -17.43
N GLU A 481 16.13 1.66 -18.43
CA GLU A 481 16.40 2.08 -19.78
C GLU A 481 15.13 2.59 -20.48
N ARG A 482 15.29 3.11 -21.68
CA ARG A 482 14.17 3.62 -22.47
C ARG A 482 13.26 2.46 -22.87
N GLY A 483 11.96 2.64 -22.68
CA GLY A 483 10.93 1.61 -22.86
C GLY A 483 10.69 0.75 -21.61
N ASP A 484 11.60 0.74 -20.63
CA ASP A 484 11.41 0.00 -19.39
C ASP A 484 10.26 0.62 -18.57
N SER A 485 9.61 -0.22 -17.77
CA SER A 485 8.55 0.25 -16.89
C SER A 485 8.54 -0.45 -15.54
N VAL A 486 7.96 0.25 -14.56
CA VAL A 486 7.64 -0.30 -13.24
C VAL A 486 6.12 -0.39 -13.13
N MET A 487 5.62 -1.58 -12.85
CA MET A 487 4.23 -1.83 -12.47
C MET A 487 4.12 -1.77 -10.95
N ILE A 488 3.22 -0.94 -10.43
CA ILE A 488 2.95 -0.78 -9.00
C ILE A 488 1.51 -1.18 -8.70
N THR A 489 1.34 -2.08 -7.74
CA THR A 489 0.03 -2.50 -7.22
C THR A 489 0.07 -2.59 -5.70
N ALA A 490 -1.09 -2.60 -5.04
CA ALA A 490 -1.12 -3.05 -3.65
C ALA A 490 -0.61 -4.50 -3.54
N SER A 491 0.20 -4.75 -2.52
CA SER A 491 0.75 -6.07 -2.21
C SER A 491 -0.31 -6.94 -1.55
N ARG A 492 -0.29 -8.24 -1.87
CA ARG A 492 -1.04 -9.27 -1.13
C ARG A 492 -0.49 -9.54 0.28
N TYR A 493 0.69 -9.00 0.59
CA TYR A 493 1.40 -9.21 1.84
C TYR A 493 1.61 -7.89 2.58
N PRO A 494 0.64 -7.42 3.39
CA PRO A 494 0.85 -6.24 4.22
C PRO A 494 1.89 -6.50 5.33
N ALA A 495 2.43 -5.43 5.89
CA ALA A 495 3.28 -5.50 7.08
C ALA A 495 2.45 -5.25 8.34
N THR A 496 2.58 -6.11 9.35
CA THR A 496 1.88 -5.95 10.62
C THR A 496 2.82 -5.35 11.66
N THR A 497 2.44 -4.22 12.25
CA THR A 497 3.17 -3.60 13.37
C THR A 497 2.32 -3.64 14.63
N ILE A 498 2.92 -3.94 15.77
CA ILE A 498 2.25 -3.89 17.07
C ILE A 498 2.10 -2.42 17.49
N CYS A 499 0.89 -2.06 17.94
CA CYS A 499 0.58 -0.74 18.47
C CYS A 499 0.88 -0.66 19.97
N ARG A 500 1.32 0.51 20.43
CA ARG A 500 1.46 0.77 21.86
C ARG A 500 0.10 0.99 22.53
N ARG A 501 -0.78 1.75 21.89
CA ARG A 501 -2.17 1.93 22.33
C ARG A 501 -3.13 1.42 21.28
N ASP A 502 -3.26 2.14 20.18
CA ASP A 502 -4.07 1.78 19.02
C ASP A 502 -3.54 2.55 17.81
N GLN A 503 -4.00 2.18 16.62
CA GLN A 503 -3.49 2.73 15.36
C GLN A 503 -3.63 4.26 15.28
N SER A 504 -4.78 4.80 15.69
CA SER A 504 -5.09 6.22 15.58
C SER A 504 -4.33 7.03 16.60
N THR A 505 -4.38 6.62 17.87
CA THR A 505 -3.70 7.32 18.96
C THR A 505 -2.20 7.36 18.74
N ASP A 506 -1.60 6.25 18.31
CA ASP A 506 -0.17 6.20 18.02
C ASP A 506 0.20 7.12 16.85
N TRP A 507 -0.62 7.16 15.79
CA TRP A 507 -0.36 8.03 14.64
C TRP A 507 -0.47 9.52 14.97
N PHE A 508 -1.53 9.94 15.68
CA PHE A 508 -1.68 11.33 16.13
C PHE A 508 -0.57 11.73 17.12
N THR A 509 -0.15 10.83 18.00
CA THR A 509 1.01 11.06 18.87
C THR A 509 2.26 11.32 18.02
N GLY A 510 2.46 10.53 16.95
CA GLY A 510 3.54 10.74 15.98
C GLY A 510 3.48 12.12 15.32
N LEU A 511 2.30 12.58 14.87
CA LEU A 511 2.15 13.92 14.29
C LEU A 511 2.57 15.03 15.27
N THR A 512 2.14 14.95 16.53
CA THR A 512 2.45 15.97 17.53
C THR A 512 3.90 15.92 18.00
N GLN A 513 4.46 14.73 18.22
CA GLN A 513 5.79 14.58 18.85
C GLN A 513 6.94 14.50 17.84
N VAL A 514 6.70 13.98 16.64
CA VAL A 514 7.72 13.81 15.60
C VAL A 514 7.74 14.99 14.64
N LEU A 515 6.57 15.43 14.17
CA LEU A 515 6.47 16.55 13.22
C LEU A 515 6.22 17.91 13.88
N ASN A 516 5.96 17.95 15.19
CA ASN A 516 5.46 19.16 15.87
C ASN A 516 4.32 19.81 15.09
N TRP A 517 3.41 18.97 14.57
CA TRP A 517 2.44 19.38 13.57
C TRP A 517 1.60 20.57 14.04
N ASN A 518 1.66 21.67 13.28
CA ASN A 518 0.97 22.92 13.55
C ASN A 518 1.24 23.51 14.94
N SER A 519 2.46 23.34 15.48
CA SER A 519 2.88 24.02 16.72
C SER A 519 2.84 25.54 16.52
N ARG A 520 2.13 26.24 17.41
CA ARG A 520 1.96 27.71 17.37
C ARG A 520 2.11 28.28 18.77
N VAL A 521 2.61 29.52 18.84
CA VAL A 521 2.52 30.32 20.05
C VAL A 521 1.04 30.65 20.30
N LEU A 522 0.54 30.32 21.49
CA LEU A 522 -0.83 30.66 21.87
C LEU A 522 -1.01 32.18 21.86
N GLN A 523 -2.02 32.66 21.15
CA GLN A 523 -2.41 34.07 21.23
C GLN A 523 -2.89 34.36 22.66
N LYS A 524 -2.32 35.37 23.30
CA LYS A 524 -2.79 35.83 24.61
C LYS A 524 -4.19 36.44 24.45
N PRO A 525 -5.07 36.29 25.46
CA PRO A 525 -6.33 37.04 25.52
C PRO A 525 -6.08 38.55 25.41
N LEU A 526 -7.03 39.29 24.85
CA LEU A 526 -6.95 40.74 24.59
C LEU A 526 -6.87 41.61 25.86
N GLU A 527 -6.91 41.03 27.06
CA GLU A 527 -7.00 41.75 28.34
C GLU A 527 -5.64 42.20 28.92
N SER A 528 -4.60 42.37 28.12
CA SER A 528 -3.31 42.91 28.60
C SER A 528 -2.92 44.27 28.02
N HIS A 529 -3.80 44.94 27.25
CA HIS A 529 -3.52 46.25 26.63
C HIS A 529 -4.73 47.21 26.56
N LEU A 530 -5.79 46.99 27.34
CA LEU A 530 -6.87 47.97 27.51
C LEU A 530 -6.91 48.52 28.93
#